data_AF-A0A505IXX1-F1
#
_entry.id   AF-A0A505IXX1-F1
#
_cell.length_a   1.000
_cell.length_b   1.000
_cell.length_c   1.000
_cell.angle_alpha   90.00
_cell.angle_beta   90.00
_cell.angle_gamma   90.00
#
_symmetry.space_group_name_H-M   'P 1'
#
loop_
_entity.id
_entity.type
_entity.pdbx_description
1 polymer ?
#
loop_
_entity_poly.entity_id
_entity_poly.type
_entity_poly.pdbx_seq_one_letter_code
_entity_poly.pdbx_strand_id
1 'polypeptide(L)'
;MSEKKKIRKLLLASIVAGSIYGGGALLFGLLVSYNVLLLDGVYTLIGAVMSLIALYVAKYIQAQDFERFPFGKEALMPLVVFIQYSIILLISIYGIIESAFSLLHVSDGMIDPIGLYFSLVGTIYCFSFYLYLKKKPLTHPFYWVELEQWRFGFFFSLGVVGSFLLSWLIQASPYGDFAMYVDPIISIGITLFFIQLSIKELKAAILELTSSTPKEELRETIMTIVEKELRAEEVVDFVLRTAKVGNQVIVELDVVILPATPLDTVGRQDPLRERLNQAISQQISGYSLWLNINFVGDIKWAYSEE
;
A
#
# COMPACT_ATOMS: atom_id res chain seq x y z
N MET A 1 -3.01 -22.53 -9.17
CA MET A 1 -3.53 -22.10 -7.84
C MET A 1 -4.07 -20.68 -7.98
N SER A 2 -5.36 -20.45 -7.69
CA SER A 2 -6.00 -19.11 -7.79
C SER A 2 -5.20 -18.06 -7.00
N GLU A 3 -5.11 -16.84 -7.52
CA GLU A 3 -4.39 -15.72 -6.91
C GLU A 3 -4.81 -15.48 -5.45
N LYS A 4 -6.10 -15.67 -5.15
CA LYS A 4 -6.68 -15.60 -3.80
C LYS A 4 -5.99 -16.56 -2.80
N LYS A 5 -5.67 -17.78 -3.24
CA LYS A 5 -4.93 -18.76 -2.41
C LYS A 5 -3.46 -18.38 -2.26
N LYS A 6 -2.88 -17.69 -3.25
CA LYS A 6 -1.49 -17.20 -3.19
C LYS A 6 -1.37 -16.05 -2.18
N ILE A 7 -2.23 -15.04 -2.26
CA ILE A 7 -2.20 -13.90 -1.33
C ILE A 7 -2.43 -14.32 0.12
N ARG A 8 -3.37 -15.25 0.38
CA ARG A 8 -3.59 -15.78 1.74
C ARG A 8 -2.35 -16.48 2.30
N LYS A 9 -1.68 -17.31 1.48
CA LYS A 9 -0.43 -17.97 1.90
C LYS A 9 0.68 -16.96 2.15
N LEU A 10 0.75 -15.91 1.34
CA LEU A 10 1.72 -14.83 1.48
C LEU A 10 1.50 -14.04 2.77
N LEU A 11 0.27 -13.60 3.04
CA LEU A 11 -0.09 -12.90 4.28
C LEU A 11 0.20 -13.77 5.50
N LEU A 12 -0.17 -15.06 5.48
CA LEU A 12 0.17 -15.99 6.55
C LEU A 12 1.68 -16.12 6.77
N ALA A 13 2.46 -16.21 5.68
CA ALA A 13 3.91 -16.26 5.78
C ALA A 13 4.47 -14.97 6.40
N SER A 14 3.93 -13.81 6.02
CA SER A 14 4.33 -12.51 6.57
C SER A 14 3.98 -12.40 8.06
N ILE A 15 2.77 -12.81 8.46
CA ILE A 15 2.35 -12.84 9.86
C ILE A 15 3.29 -13.73 10.69
N VAL A 16 3.59 -14.94 10.22
CA VAL A 16 4.48 -15.87 10.94
C VAL A 16 5.89 -15.30 11.03
N ALA A 17 6.43 -14.80 9.92
CA ALA A 17 7.76 -14.22 9.90
C ALA A 17 7.87 -12.97 10.80
N GLY A 18 6.92 -12.04 10.68
CA GLY A 18 6.84 -10.84 11.52
C GLY A 18 6.64 -11.18 13.00
N SER A 19 5.83 -12.18 13.32
CA SER A 19 5.65 -12.63 14.71
C SER A 19 6.92 -13.24 15.30
N ILE A 20 7.64 -14.05 14.53
CA ILE A 20 8.90 -14.67 14.96
C ILE A 20 9.96 -13.59 15.18
N TYR A 21 10.16 -12.70 14.21
CA TYR A 21 11.14 -11.63 14.31
C TYR A 21 10.78 -10.62 15.40
N GLY A 22 9.57 -10.08 15.38
CA GLY A 22 9.11 -9.08 16.33
C GLY A 22 9.04 -9.60 17.76
N GLY A 23 8.57 -10.84 17.94
CA GLY A 23 8.59 -11.51 19.25
C GLY A 23 10.02 -11.76 19.74
N GLY A 24 10.92 -12.19 18.87
CA GLY A 24 12.34 -12.32 19.18
C GLY A 24 12.97 -10.99 19.60
N ALA A 25 12.85 -9.96 18.76
CA ALA A 25 13.37 -8.63 19.02
C ALA A 25 12.84 -8.05 20.34
N LEU A 26 11.55 -8.21 20.63
CA LEU A 26 10.96 -7.74 21.88
C LEU A 26 11.49 -8.51 23.11
N LEU A 27 11.55 -9.84 23.05
CA LEU A 27 12.08 -10.66 24.16
C LEU A 27 13.56 -10.34 24.44
N PHE A 28 14.39 -10.28 23.41
CA PHE A 28 15.80 -9.96 23.56
C PHE A 28 16.03 -8.51 23.98
N GLY A 29 15.24 -7.57 23.45
CA GLY A 29 15.27 -6.16 23.85
C GLY A 29 14.97 -5.98 25.34
N LEU A 30 14.04 -6.76 25.91
CA LEU A 30 13.74 -6.74 27.34
C LEU A 30 14.88 -7.32 28.18
N LEU A 31 15.49 -8.42 27.73
CA LEU A 31 16.59 -9.08 28.43
C LEU A 31 17.86 -8.23 28.46
N VAL A 32 18.14 -7.52 27.37
CA VAL A 32 19.36 -6.71 27.17
C VAL A 32 19.12 -5.24 27.59
N SER A 33 17.88 -4.85 27.91
CA SER A 33 17.50 -3.46 28.19
C SER A 33 17.86 -2.49 27.05
N TYR A 34 17.70 -2.94 25.80
CA TYR A 34 18.06 -2.17 24.61
C TYR A 34 16.81 -1.58 23.94
N ASN A 35 16.60 -0.29 24.15
CA ASN A 35 15.37 0.43 23.77
C ASN A 35 15.10 0.44 22.25
N VAL A 36 16.14 0.54 21.42
CA VAL A 36 15.99 0.57 19.96
C VAL A 36 15.46 -0.77 19.43
N LEU A 37 15.95 -1.89 19.97
CA LEU A 37 15.49 -3.23 19.57
C LEU A 37 14.07 -3.52 20.09
N LEU A 38 13.72 -3.02 21.28
CA LEU A 38 12.33 -3.06 21.77
C LEU A 38 11.37 -2.37 20.81
N LEU A 39 11.75 -1.18 20.34
CA LEU A 39 10.94 -0.38 19.42
C LEU A 39 10.78 -1.08 18.05
N ASP A 40 11.85 -1.66 17.51
CA ASP A 40 11.80 -2.45 16.27
C ASP A 40 10.92 -3.72 16.41
N GLY A 41 11.00 -4.38 17.57
CA GLY A 41 10.14 -5.53 17.89
C GLY A 41 8.67 -5.15 17.93
N VAL A 42 8.32 -4.06 18.64
CA VAL A 42 6.95 -3.53 18.69
C VAL A 42 6.46 -3.14 17.30
N TYR A 43 7.27 -2.43 16.52
CA TYR A 43 6.95 -2.05 15.15
C TYR A 43 6.63 -3.27 14.27
N THR A 44 7.46 -4.30 14.34
CA THR A 44 7.25 -5.53 13.56
C THR A 44 5.98 -6.27 13.99
N LEU A 45 5.70 -6.33 15.30
CA LEU A 45 4.48 -6.96 15.81
C LEU A 45 3.21 -6.21 15.39
N ILE A 46 3.23 -4.88 15.41
CA ILE A 46 2.16 -4.06 14.86
C ILE A 46 1.96 -4.38 13.38
N GLY A 47 3.06 -4.47 12.61
CA GLY A 47 3.02 -4.92 11.22
C GLY A 47 2.33 -6.28 11.06
N ALA A 48 2.66 -7.27 11.90
CA ALA A 48 2.03 -8.59 11.87
C ALA A 48 0.52 -8.55 12.21
N VAL A 49 0.11 -7.69 13.14
CA VAL A 49 -1.32 -7.44 13.44
C VAL A 49 -2.01 -6.80 12.24
N MET A 50 -1.37 -5.85 11.55
CA MET A 50 -1.92 -5.27 10.33
C MET A 50 -2.06 -6.30 9.21
N SER A 51 -1.10 -7.20 9.04
CA SER A 51 -1.19 -8.32 8.10
C SER A 51 -2.34 -9.28 8.45
N LEU A 52 -2.62 -9.50 9.74
CA LEU A 52 -3.79 -10.28 10.19
C LEU A 52 -5.12 -9.60 9.82
N ILE A 53 -5.21 -8.28 10.05
CA ILE A 53 -6.37 -7.48 9.66
C ILE A 53 -6.54 -7.52 8.14
N ALA A 54 -5.47 -7.32 7.37
CA ALA A 54 -5.48 -7.41 5.91
C ALA A 54 -5.96 -8.78 5.43
N LEU A 55 -5.53 -9.87 6.08
CA LEU A 55 -6.00 -11.23 5.79
C LEU A 55 -7.50 -11.40 6.08
N TYR A 56 -7.98 -10.87 7.20
CA TYR A 56 -9.39 -10.89 7.54
C TYR A 56 -10.23 -10.09 6.53
N VAL A 57 -9.81 -8.88 6.21
CA VAL A 57 -10.47 -7.99 5.24
C VAL A 57 -10.46 -8.62 3.85
N ALA A 58 -9.35 -9.21 3.41
CA ALA A 58 -9.28 -9.92 2.12
C ALA A 58 -10.30 -11.07 2.03
N LYS A 59 -10.57 -11.75 3.16
CA LYS A 59 -11.63 -12.79 3.23
C LYS A 59 -13.03 -12.16 3.25
N TYR A 60 -13.20 -11.07 3.99
CA TYR A 60 -14.48 -10.40 4.15
C TYR A 60 -14.98 -9.74 2.85
N ILE A 61 -14.08 -9.15 2.07
CA ILE A 61 -14.38 -8.57 0.74
C ILE A 61 -14.89 -9.63 -0.23
N GLN A 62 -14.40 -10.87 -0.13
CA GLN A 62 -14.85 -11.97 -0.99
C GLN A 62 -16.26 -12.46 -0.68
N ALA A 63 -16.77 -12.19 0.53
CA ALA A 63 -18.14 -12.56 0.88
C ALA A 63 -19.09 -11.52 0.27
N GLN A 64 -19.81 -11.93 -0.77
CA GLN A 64 -20.88 -11.12 -1.36
C GLN A 64 -22.00 -10.94 -0.34
N ASP A 65 -22.37 -9.68 -0.09
CA ASP A 65 -23.43 -9.27 0.82
C ASP A 65 -24.10 -8.06 0.20
N PHE A 66 -25.01 -8.31 -0.74
CA PHE A 66 -25.65 -7.26 -1.52
C PHE A 66 -26.65 -6.43 -0.69
N GLU A 67 -27.26 -7.03 0.34
CA GLU A 67 -28.22 -6.32 1.19
C GLU A 67 -27.56 -5.22 2.02
N ARG A 68 -26.35 -5.48 2.56
CA ARG A 68 -25.63 -4.48 3.37
C ARG A 68 -24.63 -3.66 2.57
N PHE A 69 -24.06 -4.23 1.51
CA PHE A 69 -23.00 -3.61 0.71
C PHE A 69 -23.28 -3.78 -0.80
N PRO A 70 -24.26 -3.05 -1.36
CA PRO A 70 -24.68 -3.21 -2.76
C PRO A 70 -23.58 -2.87 -3.77
N PHE A 71 -22.66 -1.96 -3.41
CA PHE A 71 -21.52 -1.56 -4.24
C PHE A 71 -20.22 -2.30 -3.90
N GLY A 72 -20.30 -3.36 -3.08
CA GLY A 72 -19.14 -4.12 -2.62
C GLY A 72 -18.43 -3.52 -1.41
N LYS A 73 -17.28 -4.11 -1.08
CA LYS A 73 -16.53 -3.85 0.18
C LYS A 73 -15.09 -3.41 -0.07
N GLU A 74 -14.76 -3.07 -1.31
CA GLU A 74 -13.38 -2.81 -1.76
C GLU A 74 -12.76 -1.60 -1.05
N ALA A 75 -13.56 -0.63 -0.60
CA ALA A 75 -13.13 0.52 0.20
C ALA A 75 -12.48 0.14 1.56
N LEU A 76 -12.72 -1.08 2.06
CA LEU A 76 -12.03 -1.56 3.27
C LEU A 76 -10.53 -1.74 3.04
N MET A 77 -10.10 -1.94 1.79
CA MET A 77 -8.68 -2.11 1.46
C MET A 77 -7.87 -0.81 1.65
N PRO A 78 -8.21 0.33 1.03
CA PRO A 78 -7.52 1.59 1.30
C PRO A 78 -7.71 2.05 2.75
N LEU A 79 -8.80 1.67 3.43
CA LEU A 79 -8.97 1.94 4.87
C LEU A 79 -7.92 1.22 5.73
N VAL A 80 -7.64 -0.05 5.46
CA VAL A 80 -6.58 -0.79 6.17
C VAL A 80 -5.21 -0.15 5.95
N VAL A 81 -4.93 0.25 4.70
CA VAL A 81 -3.69 0.97 4.34
C VAL A 81 -3.59 2.30 5.10
N PHE A 82 -4.69 3.06 5.15
CA PHE A 82 -4.77 4.31 5.90
C PHE A 82 -4.45 4.12 7.39
N ILE A 83 -5.06 3.12 8.03
CA ILE A 83 -4.81 2.80 9.45
C ILE A 83 -3.36 2.41 9.67
N GLN A 84 -2.80 1.56 8.80
CA GLN A 84 -1.42 1.09 8.89
C GLN A 84 -0.44 2.27 8.85
N TYR A 85 -0.53 3.12 7.83
CA TYR A 85 0.39 4.26 7.69
C TYR A 85 0.13 5.36 8.73
N SER A 86 -1.08 5.45 9.29
CA SER A 86 -1.34 6.33 10.44
C SER A 86 -0.55 5.89 11.68
N ILE A 87 -0.52 4.58 11.95
CA ILE A 87 0.26 4.03 13.07
C ILE A 87 1.76 4.24 12.84
N ILE A 88 2.25 3.97 11.62
CA ILE A 88 3.67 4.19 11.26
C ILE A 88 4.05 5.67 11.42
N LEU A 89 3.17 6.59 11.00
CA LEU A 89 3.38 8.03 11.17
C LEU A 89 3.54 8.41 12.65
N LEU A 90 2.65 7.91 13.52
CA LEU A 90 2.71 8.16 14.96
C LEU A 90 3.99 7.62 15.59
N ILE A 91 4.39 6.38 15.25
CA ILE A 91 5.64 5.78 15.73
C ILE A 91 6.85 6.59 15.24
N SER A 92 6.82 7.08 14.00
CA SER A 92 7.91 7.88 13.44
C SER A 92 8.05 9.24 14.12
N ILE A 93 6.92 9.89 14.45
CA ILE A 93 6.91 11.14 15.23
C ILE A 93 7.50 10.89 16.63
N TYR A 94 7.09 9.80 17.28
CA TYR A 94 7.66 9.40 18.56
C TYR A 94 9.17 9.15 18.46
N GLY A 95 9.63 8.47 17.40
CA GLY A 95 11.04 8.24 17.13
C GLY A 95 11.86 9.52 16.96
N ILE A 96 11.29 10.56 16.32
CA ILE A 96 11.93 11.89 16.25
C ILE A 96 12.07 12.51 17.63
N ILE A 97 11.02 12.44 18.45
CA ILE A 97 11.04 12.99 19.81
C ILE A 97 12.12 12.30 20.65
N GLU A 98 12.17 10.95 20.63
CA GLU A 98 13.20 10.17 21.32
C GLU A 98 14.61 10.51 20.84
N SER A 99 14.81 10.60 19.52
CA SER A 99 16.12 10.94 18.96
C SER A 99 16.55 12.36 19.33
N ALA A 100 15.60 13.31 19.36
CA ALA A 100 15.86 14.67 19.81
C ALA A 100 16.21 14.74 21.30
N PHE A 101 15.54 13.95 22.15
CA PHE A 101 15.90 13.82 23.57
C PHE A 101 17.29 13.22 23.76
N SER A 102 17.65 12.22 22.96
CA SER A 102 18.98 11.59 22.96
C SER A 102 20.10 12.58 22.56
N LEU A 103 19.83 13.51 21.64
CA LEU A 103 20.76 14.61 21.31
C LEU A 103 20.99 15.59 22.47
N LEU A 104 19.98 15.81 23.31
CA LEU A 104 20.04 16.75 24.44
C LEU A 104 20.63 16.11 25.71
N HIS A 105 20.41 14.80 25.90
CA HIS A 105 20.87 14.04 27.06
C HIS A 105 21.82 12.95 26.59
N VAL A 106 22.98 13.37 26.10
CA VAL A 106 23.95 12.42 25.62
C VAL A 106 24.55 11.65 26.80
N SER A 107 24.22 10.36 26.89
CA SER A 107 24.91 9.47 27.84
C SER A 107 26.28 9.09 27.28
N ASP A 108 27.26 8.89 28.15
CA ASP A 108 28.51 8.16 27.85
C ASP A 108 28.19 6.69 27.52
N GLY A 109 27.47 6.46 26.44
CA GLY A 109 27.00 5.15 26.03
C GLY A 109 28.09 4.45 25.25
N MET A 110 28.82 3.53 25.89
CA MET A 110 29.58 2.53 25.16
C MET A 110 28.68 1.87 24.12
N ILE A 111 29.16 1.81 22.89
CA ILE A 111 28.51 1.12 21.79
C ILE A 111 28.32 -0.34 22.20
N ASP A 112 27.09 -0.77 22.49
CA ASP A 112 26.81 -2.15 22.84
C ASP A 112 26.94 -3.04 21.58
N PRO A 113 27.95 -3.93 21.49
CA PRO A 113 28.13 -4.80 20.35
C PRO A 113 26.94 -5.75 20.12
N ILE A 114 26.10 -5.98 21.13
CA ILE A 114 24.88 -6.78 21.02
C ILE A 114 23.87 -6.10 20.07
N GLY A 115 23.73 -4.77 20.16
CA GLY A 115 22.82 -3.99 19.30
C GLY A 115 23.17 -4.09 17.81
N LEU A 116 24.47 -4.07 17.49
CA LEU A 116 24.96 -4.27 16.12
C LEU A 116 24.65 -5.67 15.58
N TYR A 117 24.88 -6.72 16.39
CA TYR A 117 24.60 -8.09 15.98
C TYR A 117 23.12 -8.30 15.66
N PHE A 118 22.22 -7.83 16.53
CA PHE A 118 20.79 -7.92 16.28
C PHE A 118 20.35 -7.13 15.04
N SER A 119 20.89 -5.92 14.85
CA SER A 119 20.58 -5.10 13.68
C SER A 119 21.05 -5.75 12.38
N LEU A 120 22.20 -6.45 12.39
CA LEU A 120 22.67 -7.24 11.25
C LEU A 120 21.75 -8.43 10.97
N VAL A 121 21.37 -9.19 12.00
CA VAL A 121 20.44 -10.32 11.87
C VAL A 121 19.09 -9.85 11.33
N GLY A 122 18.55 -8.75 11.86
CA GLY A 122 17.32 -8.13 11.39
C GLY A 122 17.41 -7.68 9.94
N THR A 123 18.50 -7.01 9.56
CA THR A 123 18.76 -6.59 8.18
C THR A 123 18.73 -7.80 7.23
N ILE A 124 19.45 -8.87 7.56
CA ILE A 124 19.51 -10.10 6.74
C ILE A 124 18.13 -10.76 6.69
N TYR A 125 17.41 -10.81 7.80
CA TYR A 125 16.10 -11.43 7.91
C TYR A 125 15.07 -10.69 7.03
N CYS A 126 14.94 -9.37 7.22
CA CYS A 126 14.03 -8.54 6.44
C CYS A 126 14.39 -8.56 4.95
N PHE A 127 15.68 -8.50 4.60
CA PHE A 127 16.13 -8.59 3.21
C PHE A 127 15.78 -9.94 2.57
N SER A 128 16.04 -11.04 3.29
CA SER A 128 15.75 -12.40 2.82
C SER A 128 14.26 -12.59 2.57
N PHE A 129 13.41 -12.07 3.47
CA PHE A 129 11.96 -12.15 3.32
C PHE A 129 11.45 -11.25 2.19
N TYR A 130 11.98 -10.02 2.07
CA TYR A 130 11.70 -9.14 0.93
C TYR A 130 12.03 -9.82 -0.41
N LEU A 131 13.19 -10.47 -0.53
CA LEU A 131 13.54 -11.23 -1.73
C LEU A 131 12.62 -12.44 -1.96
N TYR A 132 12.21 -13.12 -0.89
CA TYR A 132 11.23 -14.21 -0.98
C TYR A 132 9.89 -13.74 -1.57
N LEU A 133 9.39 -12.58 -1.13
CA LEU A 133 8.16 -11.98 -1.65
C LEU A 133 8.35 -11.54 -3.11
N LYS A 134 9.46 -10.86 -3.42
CA LYS A 134 9.77 -10.35 -4.76
C LYS A 134 9.84 -11.46 -5.82
N LYS A 135 10.23 -12.68 -5.44
CA LYS A 135 10.27 -13.85 -6.35
C LYS A 135 8.88 -14.32 -6.80
N LYS A 136 7.81 -13.92 -6.11
CA LYS A 136 6.43 -14.36 -6.38
C LYS A 136 5.48 -13.16 -6.44
N PRO A 137 5.62 -12.28 -7.44
CA PRO A 137 4.77 -11.10 -7.55
C PRO A 137 3.30 -11.49 -7.73
N LEU A 138 2.43 -10.73 -7.07
CA LEU A 138 0.97 -10.81 -7.20
C LEU A 138 0.45 -9.43 -7.60
N THR A 139 -0.70 -9.36 -8.28
CA THR A 139 -1.31 -8.07 -8.64
C THR A 139 -2.15 -7.51 -7.49
N HIS A 140 -2.56 -8.37 -6.55
CA HIS A 140 -3.34 -8.00 -5.37
C HIS A 140 -2.71 -6.84 -4.55
N PRO A 141 -3.46 -5.79 -4.16
CA PRO A 141 -2.86 -4.62 -3.50
C PRO A 141 -2.18 -4.92 -2.15
N PHE A 142 -2.74 -5.81 -1.33
CA PHE A 142 -2.05 -6.27 -0.10
C PHE A 142 -0.66 -6.89 -0.34
N TYR A 143 -0.36 -7.43 -1.53
CA TYR A 143 1.01 -7.88 -1.83
C TYR A 143 2.00 -6.70 -1.80
N TRP A 144 1.61 -5.57 -2.39
CA TRP A 144 2.47 -4.39 -2.44
C TRP A 144 2.67 -3.81 -1.05
N VAL A 145 1.61 -3.75 -0.23
CA VAL A 145 1.69 -3.31 1.17
C VAL A 145 2.71 -4.15 1.95
N GLU A 146 2.63 -5.47 1.86
CA GLU A 146 3.56 -6.38 2.53
C GLU A 146 4.98 -6.24 2.00
N LEU A 147 5.17 -6.27 0.67
CA LEU A 147 6.48 -6.14 0.05
C LEU A 147 7.19 -4.86 0.52
N GLU A 148 6.43 -3.77 0.57
CA GLU A 148 6.89 -2.46 0.95
C GLU A 148 7.23 -2.39 2.45
N GLN A 149 6.39 -2.99 3.31
CA GLN A 149 6.67 -3.15 4.74
C GLN A 149 7.99 -3.89 5.02
N TRP A 150 8.25 -5.01 4.32
CA TRP A 150 9.51 -5.75 4.48
C TRP A 150 10.72 -4.99 3.92
N ARG A 151 10.52 -4.26 2.82
CA ARG A 151 11.53 -3.34 2.28
C ARG A 151 11.90 -2.25 3.28
N PHE A 152 10.91 -1.71 4.00
CA PHE A 152 11.15 -0.74 5.05
C PHE A 152 11.89 -1.32 6.25
N GLY A 153 11.49 -2.50 6.73
CA GLY A 153 12.24 -3.18 7.80
C GLY A 153 13.71 -3.39 7.45
N PHE A 154 14.00 -3.70 6.17
CA PHE A 154 15.36 -3.81 5.68
C PHE A 154 16.12 -2.47 5.72
N PHE A 155 15.56 -1.40 5.15
CA PHE A 155 16.24 -0.10 5.12
C PHE A 155 16.39 0.51 6.53
N PHE A 156 15.40 0.29 7.40
CA PHE A 156 15.48 0.68 8.81
C PHE A 156 16.67 0.00 9.50
N SER A 157 16.69 -1.33 9.47
CA SER A 157 17.76 -2.12 10.10
C SER A 157 19.14 -1.80 9.50
N LEU A 158 19.21 -1.59 8.18
CA LEU A 158 20.44 -1.18 7.50
C LEU A 158 20.91 0.21 7.97
N GLY A 159 19.98 1.13 8.19
CA GLY A 159 20.28 2.45 8.73
C GLY A 159 20.87 2.39 10.14
N VAL A 160 20.33 1.52 11.00
CA VAL A 160 20.88 1.26 12.35
C VAL A 160 22.27 0.61 12.26
N VAL A 161 22.48 -0.38 11.39
CA VAL A 161 23.83 -0.94 11.16
C VAL A 161 24.79 0.16 10.68
N GLY A 162 24.33 1.03 9.78
CA GLY A 162 25.08 2.19 9.31
C GLY A 162 25.45 3.16 10.42
N SER A 163 24.55 3.41 11.37
CA SER A 163 24.83 4.27 12.53
C SER A 163 25.92 3.67 13.40
N PHE A 164 25.83 2.37 13.73
CA PHE A 164 26.87 1.67 14.49
C PHE A 164 28.24 1.72 13.82
N LEU A 165 28.32 1.43 12.52
CA LEU A 165 29.58 1.44 11.77
C LEU A 165 30.19 2.85 11.72
N LEU A 166 29.37 3.87 11.52
CA LEU A 166 29.84 5.25 11.45
C LEU A 166 30.27 5.76 12.83
N SER A 167 29.52 5.44 13.89
CA SER A 167 29.90 5.73 15.27
C SER A 167 31.25 5.10 15.63
N TRP A 168 31.47 3.83 15.27
CA TRP A 168 32.73 3.14 15.53
C TRP A 168 33.91 3.79 14.78
N LEU A 169 33.71 4.17 13.51
CA LEU A 169 34.75 4.83 12.71
C LEU A 169 35.12 6.21 13.29
N ILE A 170 34.13 6.98 13.75
CA ILE A 170 34.34 8.30 14.36
C ILE A 170 35.00 8.15 15.73
N GLN A 171 34.63 7.15 16.51
CA GLN A 171 35.25 6.85 17.80
C GLN A 171 36.74 6.49 17.69
N ALA A 172 37.13 5.82 16.60
CA ALA A 172 38.54 5.53 16.29
C ALA A 172 39.34 6.74 15.77
N SER A 173 38.68 7.89 15.55
CA SER A 173 39.28 9.11 15.04
C SER A 173 39.55 10.14 16.16
N PRO A 174 40.29 11.23 15.89
CA PRO A 174 40.47 12.34 16.84
C PRO A 174 39.16 13.02 17.26
N TYR A 175 38.05 12.76 16.54
CA TYR A 175 36.73 13.32 16.79
C TYR A 175 35.83 12.36 17.59
N GLY A 176 36.40 11.51 18.45
CA GLY A 176 35.65 10.47 19.16
C GLY A 176 34.43 10.97 19.95
N ASP A 177 34.50 12.20 20.47
CA ASP A 177 33.39 12.87 21.15
C ASP A 177 32.18 13.13 20.25
N PHE A 178 32.33 13.08 18.92
CA PHE A 178 31.19 13.21 17.99
C PHE A 178 30.44 11.89 17.76
N ALA A 179 31.03 10.74 18.10
CA ALA A 179 30.42 9.43 17.86
C ALA A 179 29.06 9.28 18.57
N MET A 180 28.89 9.94 19.71
CA MET A 180 27.68 9.92 20.52
C MET A 180 26.45 10.58 19.83
N TYR A 181 26.67 11.46 18.84
CA TYR A 181 25.60 12.15 18.11
C TYR A 181 25.18 11.44 16.83
N VAL A 182 25.97 10.47 16.36
CA VAL A 182 25.78 9.81 15.05
C VAL A 182 24.46 9.05 15.00
N ASP A 183 24.16 8.26 16.04
CA ASP A 183 22.96 7.44 16.09
C ASP A 183 21.67 8.29 16.13
N PRO A 184 21.54 9.30 17.01
CA PRO A 184 20.40 10.21 16.98
C PRO A 184 20.23 10.96 15.63
N ILE A 185 21.31 11.42 15.01
CA ILE A 185 21.26 12.11 13.71
C ILE A 185 20.74 11.17 12.61
N ILE A 186 21.26 9.95 12.55
CA ILE A 186 20.83 8.96 11.55
C ILE A 186 19.38 8.54 11.80
N SER A 187 19.01 8.31 13.06
CA SER A 187 17.64 7.99 13.46
C SER A 187 16.65 9.10 13.05
N ILE A 188 16.99 10.37 13.24
CA ILE A 188 16.19 11.51 12.75
C ILE A 188 16.05 11.45 11.22
N GLY A 189 17.13 11.17 10.49
CA GLY A 189 17.09 11.05 9.04
C GLY A 189 16.15 9.94 8.56
N ILE A 190 16.23 8.76 9.17
CA ILE A 190 15.38 7.60 8.83
C ILE A 190 13.91 7.88 9.16
N THR A 191 13.64 8.43 10.34
CA THR A 191 12.27 8.73 10.77
C THR A 191 11.63 9.84 9.95
N LEU A 192 12.37 10.87 9.53
CA LEU A 192 11.87 11.89 8.59
C LEU A 192 11.50 11.28 7.24
N PHE A 193 12.33 10.39 6.71
CA PHE A 193 12.02 9.64 5.49
C PHE A 193 10.72 8.83 5.65
N PHE A 194 10.50 8.20 6.82
CA PHE A 194 9.27 7.47 7.12
C PHE A 194 8.04 8.37 7.24
N ILE A 195 8.18 9.58 7.79
CA ILE A 195 7.10 10.56 7.82
C ILE A 195 6.70 10.95 6.40
N GLN A 196 7.66 11.32 5.54
CA GLN A 196 7.37 11.72 4.16
C GLN A 196 6.62 10.62 3.40
N LEU A 197 7.11 9.40 3.54
CA LEU A 197 6.52 8.22 2.94
C LEU A 197 5.10 7.94 3.48
N SER A 198 4.92 7.97 4.80
CA SER A 198 3.62 7.71 5.42
C SER A 198 2.58 8.75 4.98
N ILE A 199 2.96 10.03 4.89
CA ILE A 199 2.09 11.09 4.38
C ILE A 199 1.68 10.83 2.93
N LYS A 200 2.61 10.39 2.09
CA LYS A 200 2.32 10.06 0.68
C LYS A 200 1.29 8.93 0.58
N GLU A 201 1.49 7.85 1.32
CA GLU A 201 0.59 6.69 1.29
C GLU A 201 -0.77 7.00 1.93
N LEU A 202 -0.81 7.81 3.00
CA LEU A 202 -2.06 8.32 3.58
C LEU A 202 -2.86 9.15 2.59
N LYS A 203 -2.21 10.07 1.86
CA LYS A 203 -2.87 10.85 0.80
C LYS A 203 -3.44 9.96 -0.30
N ALA A 204 -2.67 8.96 -0.73
CA ALA A 204 -3.14 8.00 -1.73
C ALA A 204 -4.36 7.21 -1.22
N ALA A 205 -4.32 6.73 0.02
CA ALA A 205 -5.43 6.01 0.63
C ALA A 205 -6.69 6.88 0.81
N ILE A 206 -6.55 8.16 1.18
CA ILE A 206 -7.67 9.10 1.27
C ILE A 206 -8.31 9.32 -0.11
N LEU A 207 -7.49 9.58 -1.14
CA LEU A 207 -7.99 9.77 -2.50
C LEU A 207 -8.73 8.53 -3.02
N GLU A 208 -8.22 7.34 -2.70
CA GLU A 208 -8.86 6.08 -3.07
C GLU A 208 -10.16 5.84 -2.30
N LEU A 209 -10.25 6.28 -1.04
CA LEU A 209 -11.50 6.25 -0.26
C LEU A 209 -12.56 7.21 -0.80
N THR A 210 -12.15 8.33 -1.39
CA THR A 210 -13.06 9.29 -2.02
C THR A 210 -13.39 8.95 -3.48
N SER A 211 -13.07 7.73 -3.93
CA SER A 211 -13.29 7.29 -5.32
C SER A 211 -12.64 8.21 -6.36
N SER A 212 -11.42 8.69 -6.06
CA SER A 212 -10.67 9.51 -7.01
C SER A 212 -10.39 8.76 -8.32
N THR A 213 -10.17 9.53 -9.38
CA THR A 213 -9.79 9.03 -10.69
C THR A 213 -8.58 8.08 -10.57
N PRO A 214 -8.57 6.95 -11.31
CA PRO A 214 -7.40 6.08 -11.40
C PRO A 214 -6.18 6.84 -11.93
N LYS A 215 -5.00 6.21 -11.83
CA LYS A 215 -3.78 6.74 -12.46
C LYS A 215 -4.03 7.04 -13.95
N GLU A 216 -3.41 8.12 -14.44
CA GLU A 216 -3.63 8.64 -15.80
C GLU A 216 -3.50 7.55 -16.87
N GLU A 217 -2.46 6.71 -16.79
CA GLU A 217 -2.24 5.59 -17.72
C GLU A 217 -3.45 4.64 -17.82
N LEU A 218 -4.09 4.32 -16.70
CA LEU A 218 -5.25 3.42 -16.66
C LEU A 218 -6.49 4.12 -17.24
N ARG A 219 -6.66 5.41 -16.94
CA ARG A 219 -7.75 6.23 -17.50
C ARG A 219 -7.62 6.35 -19.02
N GLU A 220 -6.44 6.70 -19.53
CA GLU A 220 -6.17 6.83 -20.97
C GLU A 220 -6.38 5.51 -21.70
N THR A 221 -5.96 4.40 -21.08
CA THR A 221 -6.20 3.06 -21.62
C THR A 221 -7.68 2.77 -21.80
N ILE A 222 -8.50 3.05 -20.77
CA ILE A 222 -9.96 2.84 -20.84
C ILE A 222 -10.58 3.80 -21.87
N MET A 223 -10.17 5.07 -21.89
CA MET A 223 -10.64 6.05 -22.87
C MET A 223 -10.40 5.58 -24.30
N THR A 224 -9.18 5.12 -24.59
CA THR A 224 -8.80 4.63 -25.94
C THR A 224 -9.66 3.44 -26.37
N ILE A 225 -9.98 2.53 -25.45
CA ILE A 225 -10.85 1.38 -25.73
C ILE A 225 -12.28 1.85 -26.02
N VAL A 226 -12.82 2.75 -25.18
CA VAL A 226 -14.16 3.30 -25.34
C VAL A 226 -14.29 4.03 -26.67
N GLU A 227 -13.37 4.94 -26.98
CA GLU A 227 -13.35 5.66 -28.25
C GLU A 227 -13.31 4.71 -29.46
N LYS A 228 -12.47 3.67 -29.40
CA LYS A 228 -12.36 2.68 -30.47
C LYS A 228 -13.66 1.92 -30.71
N GLU A 229 -14.29 1.42 -29.65
CA GLU A 229 -15.52 0.61 -29.75
C GLU A 229 -16.73 1.46 -30.16
N LEU A 230 -16.80 2.74 -29.73
CA LEU A 230 -17.88 3.65 -30.08
C LEU A 230 -17.74 4.24 -31.49
N ARG A 231 -16.52 4.30 -32.06
CA ARG A 231 -16.28 4.88 -33.40
C ARG A 231 -17.05 4.19 -34.53
N ALA A 232 -17.39 2.91 -34.36
CA ALA A 232 -18.14 2.13 -35.34
C ALA A 232 -19.66 2.25 -35.19
N GLU A 233 -20.14 3.00 -34.19
CA GLU A 233 -21.55 3.13 -33.84
C GLU A 233 -22.03 4.58 -34.07
N GLU A 234 -23.35 4.75 -34.24
CA GLU A 234 -23.97 6.08 -34.40
C GLU A 234 -24.18 6.75 -33.04
N VAL A 235 -23.09 7.26 -32.47
CA VAL A 235 -23.05 7.95 -31.17
C VAL A 235 -22.82 9.45 -31.38
N VAL A 236 -23.58 10.28 -30.67
CA VAL A 236 -23.44 11.75 -30.73
C VAL A 236 -22.26 12.21 -29.89
N ASP A 237 -22.22 11.73 -28.65
CA ASP A 237 -21.21 12.08 -27.66
C ASP A 237 -21.17 11.00 -26.56
N PHE A 238 -20.18 11.05 -25.67
CA PHE A 238 -20.15 10.20 -24.49
C PHE A 238 -19.43 10.88 -23.32
N VAL A 239 -19.85 10.55 -22.10
CA VAL A 239 -19.18 10.96 -20.88
C VAL A 239 -18.62 9.73 -20.18
N LEU A 240 -17.29 9.69 -20.03
CA LEU A 240 -16.59 8.62 -19.34
C LEU A 240 -16.11 9.11 -17.97
N ARG A 241 -16.59 8.47 -16.90
CA ARG A 241 -16.08 8.64 -15.55
C ARG A 241 -15.42 7.35 -15.10
N THR A 242 -14.23 7.48 -14.52
CA THR A 242 -13.50 6.36 -13.96
C THR A 242 -13.06 6.66 -12.55
N ALA A 243 -13.14 5.66 -11.69
CA ALA A 243 -12.63 5.70 -10.31
C ALA A 243 -11.93 4.38 -9.99
N LYS A 244 -10.99 4.41 -9.03
CA LYS A 244 -10.38 3.20 -8.48
C LYS A 244 -10.63 3.16 -6.98
N VAL A 245 -11.10 2.02 -6.49
CA VAL A 245 -11.29 1.74 -5.07
C VAL A 245 -10.77 0.34 -4.76
N GLY A 246 -9.70 0.25 -3.98
CA GLY A 246 -9.04 -1.02 -3.65
C GLY A 246 -8.53 -1.73 -4.90
N ASN A 247 -9.08 -2.93 -5.17
CA ASN A 247 -8.76 -3.70 -6.37
C ASN A 247 -9.80 -3.51 -7.50
N GLN A 248 -10.80 -2.65 -7.31
CA GLN A 248 -11.87 -2.44 -8.27
C GLN A 248 -11.68 -1.13 -9.05
N VAL A 249 -11.90 -1.22 -10.36
CA VAL A 249 -12.00 -0.08 -11.26
C VAL A 249 -13.48 0.10 -11.58
N ILE A 250 -14.00 1.27 -11.24
CA ILE A 250 -15.36 1.68 -11.55
C ILE A 250 -15.31 2.48 -12.85
N VAL A 251 -16.11 2.07 -13.82
CA VAL A 251 -16.27 2.72 -15.12
C VAL A 251 -17.74 3.02 -15.30
N GLU A 252 -18.08 4.29 -15.30
CA GLU A 252 -19.41 4.81 -15.61
C GLU A 252 -19.31 5.47 -16.99
N LEU A 253 -20.01 4.90 -17.97
CA LEU A 253 -20.04 5.40 -19.33
C LEU A 253 -21.47 5.78 -19.71
N ASP A 254 -21.70 7.07 -19.91
CA ASP A 254 -22.95 7.60 -20.46
C ASP A 254 -22.76 7.84 -21.96
N VAL A 255 -23.49 7.10 -22.79
CA VAL A 255 -23.45 7.19 -24.26
C VAL A 255 -24.66 7.98 -24.74
N VAL A 256 -24.43 9.09 -25.45
CA VAL A 256 -25.49 9.94 -26.01
C VAL A 256 -25.86 9.44 -27.40
N ILE A 257 -27.12 9.02 -27.57
CA ILE A 257 -27.64 8.47 -28.82
C ILE A 257 -28.84 9.29 -29.32
N LEU A 258 -29.04 9.31 -30.63
CA LEU A 258 -30.26 9.89 -31.21
C LEU A 258 -31.41 8.86 -31.22
N PRO A 259 -32.67 9.31 -31.13
CA PRO A 259 -33.83 8.45 -31.35
C PRO A 259 -33.79 7.79 -32.73
N ALA A 260 -34.36 6.58 -32.85
CA ALA A 260 -34.43 5.83 -34.10
C ALA A 260 -33.08 5.45 -34.74
N THR A 261 -31.99 5.47 -33.95
CA THR A 261 -30.70 4.87 -34.33
C THR A 261 -30.68 3.37 -33.96
N PRO A 262 -29.75 2.56 -34.52
CA PRO A 262 -29.64 1.15 -34.14
C PRO A 262 -29.48 0.92 -32.63
N LEU A 263 -28.84 1.84 -31.91
CA LEU A 263 -28.62 1.78 -30.46
C LEU A 263 -29.84 2.15 -29.61
N ASP A 264 -30.97 2.53 -30.21
CA ASP A 264 -32.23 2.82 -29.51
C ASP A 264 -32.93 1.54 -28.97
N THR A 265 -32.35 0.36 -29.24
CA THR A 265 -32.90 -0.93 -28.80
C THR A 265 -31.92 -1.71 -27.94
N VAL A 266 -32.44 -2.36 -26.88
CA VAL A 266 -31.64 -3.23 -25.99
C VAL A 266 -30.88 -4.31 -26.79
N GLY A 267 -31.48 -4.83 -27.87
CA GLY A 267 -30.86 -5.84 -28.72
C GLY A 267 -29.55 -5.42 -29.39
N ARG A 268 -29.28 -4.12 -29.54
CA ARG A 268 -27.99 -3.59 -30.04
C ARG A 268 -27.13 -3.00 -28.92
N GLN A 269 -27.73 -2.48 -27.86
CA GLN A 269 -27.01 -1.99 -26.69
C GLN A 269 -26.26 -3.11 -25.95
N ASP A 270 -26.89 -4.25 -25.69
CA ASP A 270 -26.27 -5.33 -24.90
C ASP A 270 -25.04 -5.95 -25.59
N PRO A 271 -25.04 -6.20 -26.91
CA PRO A 271 -23.82 -6.59 -27.61
C PRO A 271 -22.68 -5.59 -27.49
N LEU A 272 -22.97 -4.28 -27.51
CA LEU A 272 -21.95 -3.25 -27.30
C LEU A 272 -21.42 -3.27 -25.86
N ARG A 273 -22.33 -3.44 -24.87
CA ARG A 273 -21.95 -3.61 -23.45
C ARG A 273 -20.98 -4.78 -23.27
N GLU A 274 -21.28 -5.92 -23.90
CA GLU A 274 -20.43 -7.11 -23.80
C GLU A 274 -19.05 -6.90 -24.44
N ARG A 275 -18.98 -6.26 -25.63
CA ARG A 275 -17.69 -5.93 -26.27
C ARG A 275 -16.84 -5.02 -25.42
N LEU A 276 -17.43 -3.94 -24.88
CA LEU A 276 -16.74 -3.01 -23.98
C LEU A 276 -16.28 -3.71 -22.70
N ASN A 277 -17.15 -4.51 -22.08
CA ASN A 277 -16.83 -5.27 -20.87
C ASN A 277 -15.63 -6.21 -21.12
N GLN A 278 -15.62 -6.94 -22.22
CA GLN A 278 -14.53 -7.85 -22.59
C GLN A 278 -13.23 -7.09 -22.90
N ALA A 279 -13.30 -6.05 -23.73
CA ALA A 279 -12.13 -5.27 -24.14
C ALA A 279 -11.44 -4.59 -22.94
N ILE A 280 -12.23 -3.97 -22.06
CA ILE A 280 -11.71 -3.34 -20.84
C ILE A 280 -11.14 -4.42 -19.92
N SER A 281 -11.90 -5.47 -19.61
CA SER A 281 -11.47 -6.54 -18.69
C SER A 281 -10.18 -7.23 -19.12
N GLN A 282 -9.96 -7.44 -20.42
CA GLN A 282 -8.72 -8.00 -20.95
C GLN A 282 -7.52 -7.11 -20.67
N GLN A 283 -7.68 -5.80 -20.82
CA GLN A 283 -6.60 -4.84 -20.65
C GLN A 283 -6.29 -4.55 -19.17
N ILE A 284 -7.29 -4.66 -18.29
CA ILE A 284 -7.16 -4.39 -16.84
C ILE A 284 -7.03 -5.66 -15.99
N SER A 285 -6.50 -6.76 -16.55
CA SER A 285 -6.47 -8.12 -15.98
C SER A 285 -6.02 -8.30 -14.51
N GLY A 286 -5.44 -7.28 -13.86
CA GLY A 286 -5.12 -7.25 -12.42
C GLY A 286 -6.24 -6.73 -11.51
N TYR A 287 -7.30 -6.14 -12.05
CA TYR A 287 -8.37 -5.45 -11.31
C TYR A 287 -9.73 -6.12 -11.54
N SER A 288 -10.65 -5.95 -10.59
CA SER A 288 -12.07 -6.21 -10.84
C SER A 288 -12.70 -5.01 -11.56
N LEU A 289 -13.53 -5.28 -12.57
CA LEU A 289 -14.26 -4.25 -13.29
C LEU A 289 -15.67 -4.11 -12.72
N TRP A 290 -16.07 -2.89 -12.36
CA TRP A 290 -17.45 -2.47 -12.26
C TRP A 290 -17.74 -1.58 -13.45
N LEU A 291 -18.51 -2.07 -14.41
CA LEU A 291 -18.85 -1.33 -15.62
C LEU A 291 -20.35 -1.08 -15.65
N ASN A 292 -20.72 0.18 -15.70
CA ASN A 292 -22.08 0.61 -15.98
C ASN A 292 -22.08 1.42 -17.27
N ILE A 293 -22.98 1.05 -18.19
CA ILE A 293 -23.14 1.73 -19.48
C ILE A 293 -24.60 2.13 -19.62
N ASN A 294 -24.79 3.44 -19.56
CA ASN A 294 -26.07 4.09 -19.68
C ASN A 294 -26.21 4.70 -21.08
N PHE A 295 -27.39 4.60 -21.68
CA PHE A 295 -27.68 5.20 -22.98
C PHE A 295 -28.71 6.29 -22.77
N VAL A 296 -28.38 7.51 -23.17
CA VAL A 296 -29.20 8.70 -22.93
C VAL A 296 -29.48 9.44 -24.24
N GLY A 297 -30.67 10.03 -24.35
CA GLY A 297 -31.04 10.84 -25.52
C GLY A 297 -30.63 12.30 -25.43
N ASP A 298 -30.14 12.75 -24.27
CA ASP A 298 -29.77 14.14 -23.99
C ASP A 298 -28.56 14.14 -23.05
N ILE A 299 -27.54 14.93 -23.41
CA ILE A 299 -26.27 15.02 -22.69
C ILE A 299 -26.43 15.56 -21.27
N LYS A 300 -27.51 16.29 -20.96
CA LYS A 300 -27.79 16.75 -19.59
C LYS A 300 -27.93 15.60 -18.59
N TRP A 301 -28.32 14.39 -19.03
CA TRP A 301 -28.39 13.21 -18.17
C TRP A 301 -27.03 12.55 -17.99
N ALA A 302 -26.09 12.85 -18.88
CA ALA A 302 -24.71 12.39 -18.79
C ALA A 302 -23.86 13.28 -17.87
N TYR A 303 -24.28 14.51 -17.55
CA TYR A 303 -23.67 15.38 -16.54
C TYR A 303 -24.53 15.41 -15.27
N SER A 304 -23.92 15.27 -14.09
CA SER A 304 -24.59 15.73 -12.87
C SER A 304 -24.59 17.25 -12.92
N GLU A 305 -25.75 17.91 -12.93
CA GLU A 305 -25.82 19.36 -12.75
C GLU A 305 -25.07 19.72 -11.46
N GLU A 306 -24.03 20.55 -11.58
CA GLU A 306 -23.40 21.26 -10.46
C GLU A 306 -24.25 22.45 -10.02
#